data_AF-A0A091FE38-F1
#
_entry.id   AF-A0A091FE38-F1
#
_cell.length_a   1.000
_cell.length_b   1.000
_cell.length_c   1.000
_cell.angle_alpha   90.00
_cell.angle_beta   90.00
_cell.angle_gamma   90.00
#
_symmetry.space_group_name_H-M   'P 1'
#
loop_
_entity.id
_entity.type
_entity.pdbx_description
1 polymer ?
#
loop_
_entity_poly.entity_id
_entity_poly.type
_entity_poly.pdbx_seq_one_letter_code
_entity_poly.pdbx_strand_id
1 'polypeptide(L)'
;MRNAKFSIGSYKGLARRDNRDSAFFVSSDYSFLMGIFDGVSSASGSGKGVNIAKDFIVNRFKDFRNDKMTDLSDLIFELNKVLCDSGLNEPFMTYAILEIPKHSSLMYQFSSMGDSRIYAVSSQYVLQLTKDDSINENFITKYLGRPNLIHSDFQTVQQNITEKAFLLCTDGFYSVIENEKKGFLEIIGAIGLKKWYYIKNRMDKLMLNKNNDDATYVLVRIEDSND
;
A
#
# COMPACT_ATOMS: atom_id res chain seq x y z
N MET A 1 -10.32 16.53 -14.89
CA MET A 1 -10.24 15.77 -13.63
C MET A 1 -9.21 14.68 -13.87
N ARG A 2 -8.30 14.44 -12.93
CA ARG A 2 -7.23 13.44 -13.13
C ARG A 2 -7.81 12.04 -13.24
N ASN A 3 -7.20 11.24 -14.10
CA ASN A 3 -7.41 9.80 -14.19
C ASN A 3 -6.24 9.06 -13.54
N ALA A 4 -6.43 7.78 -13.26
CA ALA A 4 -5.38 6.91 -12.74
C ALA A 4 -5.33 5.61 -13.52
N LYS A 5 -4.14 5.24 -13.97
CA LYS A 5 -3.81 3.87 -14.39
C LYS A 5 -3.18 3.17 -13.20
N PHE A 6 -3.56 1.92 -12.95
CA PHE A 6 -3.00 1.16 -11.86
C PHE A 6 -2.75 -0.29 -12.26
N SER A 7 -1.90 -0.96 -11.48
CA SER A 7 -1.63 -2.39 -11.52
C SER A 7 -1.52 -2.88 -10.09
N ILE A 8 -2.22 -3.96 -9.76
CA ILE A 8 -2.17 -4.59 -8.44
C ILE A 8 -1.74 -6.04 -8.66
N GLY A 9 -0.85 -6.53 -7.80
CA GLY A 9 -0.49 -7.93 -7.73
C GLY A 9 -0.26 -8.34 -6.30
N SER A 10 -0.59 -9.59 -6.00
CA SER A 10 -0.36 -10.22 -4.71
C SER A 10 0.00 -11.68 -4.96
N TYR A 11 1.17 -12.09 -4.51
CA TYR A 11 1.79 -13.37 -4.81
C TYR A 11 2.08 -14.07 -3.49
N LYS A 12 1.60 -15.30 -3.36
CA LYS A 12 1.90 -16.11 -2.18
C LYS A 12 3.40 -16.43 -2.13
N GLY A 13 4.01 -16.33 -0.95
CA GLY A 13 5.39 -16.77 -0.72
C GLY A 13 5.59 -18.25 -0.98
N LEU A 14 6.76 -18.62 -1.52
CA LEU A 14 7.15 -20.02 -1.72
C LEU A 14 7.20 -20.80 -0.40
N ALA A 15 7.57 -20.14 0.69
CA ALA A 15 7.62 -20.71 2.04
C ALA A 15 6.28 -20.60 2.80
N ARG A 16 5.24 -20.02 2.19
CA ARG A 16 3.96 -19.72 2.85
C ARG A 16 2.85 -20.70 2.46
N ARG A 17 2.05 -21.06 3.46
CA ARG A 17 0.87 -21.92 3.28
C ARG A 17 -0.24 -21.17 2.54
N ASP A 18 -0.55 -19.97 3.02
CA ASP A 18 -1.63 -19.11 2.55
C ASP A 18 -1.09 -17.68 2.41
N ASN A 19 -1.68 -16.91 1.48
CA ASN A 19 -1.33 -15.51 1.29
C ASN A 19 -2.05 -14.64 2.33
N ARG A 20 -1.31 -13.89 3.14
CA ARG A 20 -1.83 -13.02 4.21
C ARG A 20 -1.73 -11.53 3.88
N ASP A 21 -1.38 -11.20 2.66
CA ASP A 21 -1.43 -9.83 2.17
C ASP A 21 -2.76 -9.51 1.51
N SER A 22 -3.08 -8.22 1.45
CA SER A 22 -4.07 -7.71 0.52
C SER A 22 -3.77 -6.30 0.09
N ALA A 23 -4.20 -5.97 -1.11
CA ALA A 23 -4.17 -4.63 -1.67
C ALA A 23 -5.57 -4.16 -2.08
N PHE A 24 -5.75 -2.85 -2.15
CA PHE A 24 -6.96 -2.24 -2.70
C PHE A 24 -6.64 -0.95 -3.46
N PHE A 25 -7.53 -0.61 -4.38
CA PHE A 25 -7.61 0.69 -5.04
C PHE A 25 -9.09 1.03 -5.18
N VAL A 26 -9.49 2.19 -4.66
CA VAL A 26 -10.85 2.72 -4.71
C VAL A 26 -10.82 4.19 -5.12
N SER A 27 -11.93 4.67 -5.65
CA SER A 27 -12.04 6.02 -6.17
C SER A 27 -13.37 6.64 -5.77
N SER A 28 -13.31 7.89 -5.32
CA SER A 28 -14.46 8.78 -5.06
C SER A 28 -14.48 9.88 -6.12
N ASP A 29 -15.43 10.81 -6.06
CA ASP A 29 -15.41 11.98 -6.96
C ASP A 29 -14.21 12.90 -6.69
N TYR A 30 -13.69 12.92 -5.46
CA TYR A 30 -12.65 13.85 -5.03
C TYR A 30 -11.23 13.27 -5.12
N SER A 31 -11.05 11.98 -4.84
CA SER A 31 -9.73 11.37 -4.68
C SER A 31 -9.67 9.91 -5.15
N PHE A 32 -8.44 9.41 -5.25
CA PHE A 32 -8.10 7.99 -5.30
C PHE A 32 -7.53 7.60 -3.95
N LEU A 33 -7.97 6.47 -3.40
CA LEU A 33 -7.38 5.88 -2.20
C LEU A 33 -6.89 4.47 -2.53
N MET A 34 -5.67 4.18 -2.14
CA MET A 34 -5.07 2.87 -2.32
C MET A 34 -4.26 2.48 -1.11
N GLY A 35 -4.09 1.19 -0.92
CA GLY A 35 -3.31 0.69 0.19
C GLY A 35 -3.00 -0.78 0.10
N ILE A 36 -2.11 -1.16 1.00
CA ILE A 36 -1.70 -2.53 1.23
C ILE A 36 -1.79 -2.84 2.72
N PHE A 37 -2.06 -4.10 3.01
CA PHE A 37 -2.02 -4.71 4.32
C PHE A 37 -1.18 -5.97 4.22
N ASP A 38 -0.33 -6.17 5.21
CA ASP A 38 0.55 -7.33 5.32
C ASP A 38 0.33 -7.98 6.68
N GLY A 39 -0.21 -9.20 6.66
CA GLY A 39 -0.53 -9.92 7.86
C GLY A 39 0.71 -10.49 8.54
N VAL A 40 0.95 -10.12 9.81
CA VAL A 40 2.07 -10.63 10.58
C VAL A 40 2.02 -12.17 10.61
N SER A 41 3.09 -12.80 10.14
CA SER A 41 3.10 -14.24 9.86
C SER A 41 2.98 -15.13 11.09
N SER A 42 3.51 -14.70 12.24
CA SER A 42 3.36 -15.42 13.51
C SER A 42 1.98 -15.26 14.14
N ALA A 43 1.19 -14.29 13.69
CA ALA A 43 -0.10 -13.95 14.27
C ALA A 43 -1.22 -14.81 13.67
N SER A 44 -1.97 -15.50 14.53
CA SER A 44 -2.94 -16.51 14.09
C SER A 44 -4.15 -15.95 13.33
N GLY A 45 -4.57 -14.72 13.63
CA GLY A 45 -5.72 -14.06 13.02
C GLY A 45 -5.39 -13.16 11.83
N SER A 46 -4.12 -13.00 11.46
CA SER A 46 -3.68 -11.94 10.52
C SER A 46 -4.33 -12.05 9.15
N GLY A 47 -4.39 -13.24 8.54
CA GLY A 47 -5.02 -13.42 7.23
C GLY A 47 -6.52 -13.06 7.20
N LYS A 48 -7.27 -13.36 8.27
CA LYS A 48 -8.68 -12.92 8.38
C LYS A 48 -8.78 -11.43 8.68
N GLY A 49 -7.90 -10.92 9.55
CA GLY A 49 -7.81 -9.50 9.88
C GLY A 49 -7.59 -8.64 8.64
N VAL A 50 -6.69 -9.05 7.74
CA VAL A 50 -6.40 -8.33 6.50
C VAL A 50 -7.63 -8.19 5.59
N ASN A 51 -8.49 -9.23 5.53
CA ASN A 51 -9.75 -9.15 4.81
C ASN A 51 -10.73 -8.17 5.48
N ILE A 52 -10.87 -8.22 6.81
CA ILE A 52 -11.69 -7.25 7.57
C ILE A 52 -11.20 -5.83 7.30
N ALA A 53 -9.88 -5.61 7.31
CA ALA A 53 -9.28 -4.30 7.10
C ALA A 53 -9.58 -3.75 5.70
N LYS A 54 -9.38 -4.58 4.68
CA LYS A 54 -9.73 -4.22 3.31
C LYS A 54 -11.20 -3.85 3.16
N ASP A 55 -12.10 -4.69 3.66
CA ASP A 55 -13.54 -4.49 3.53
C ASP A 55 -13.99 -3.25 4.29
N PHE A 56 -13.46 -3.01 5.49
CA PHE A 56 -13.72 -1.80 6.26
C PHE A 56 -13.35 -0.54 5.48
N ILE A 57 -12.11 -0.45 4.99
CA ILE A 57 -11.65 0.75 4.26
C ILE A 57 -12.43 0.95 2.97
N VAL A 58 -12.62 -0.09 2.17
CA VAL A 58 -13.35 -0.01 0.90
C VAL A 58 -14.79 0.44 1.12
N ASN A 59 -15.45 -0.03 2.18
CA ASN A 59 -16.83 0.36 2.46
C ASN A 59 -16.91 1.76 3.07
N ARG A 60 -16.07 2.08 4.05
CA ARG A 60 -16.00 3.43 4.65
C ARG A 60 -15.69 4.50 3.61
N PHE A 61 -14.84 4.17 2.63
CA PHE A 61 -14.47 5.10 1.58
C PHE A 61 -15.61 5.41 0.59
N LYS A 62 -16.55 4.48 0.38
CA LYS A 62 -17.76 4.73 -0.42
C LYS A 62 -18.69 5.76 0.24
N ASP A 63 -18.62 5.88 1.57
CA ASP A 63 -19.43 6.84 2.33
C ASP A 63 -18.84 8.25 2.32
N PHE A 64 -17.57 8.43 1.94
CA PHE A 64 -16.98 9.76 1.75
C PHE A 64 -17.56 10.42 0.48
N ARG A 65 -18.72 11.06 0.66
CA ARG A 65 -19.33 11.94 -0.32
C ARG A 65 -18.80 13.38 -0.16
N ASN A 66 -17.96 13.75 -1.12
CA ASN A 66 -17.89 15.04 -1.83
C ASN A 66 -17.48 16.30 -1.06
N ASP A 67 -16.15 16.49 -0.91
CA ASP A 67 -15.41 17.74 -1.21
C ASP A 67 -14.03 17.83 -0.55
N LYS A 68 -13.66 16.87 0.33
CA LYS A 68 -12.39 16.89 1.05
C LYS A 68 -11.67 15.54 1.08
N MET A 69 -10.37 15.62 1.36
CA MET A 69 -9.52 14.46 1.68
C MET A 69 -10.01 13.76 2.94
N THR A 70 -9.78 12.45 3.03
CA THR A 70 -10.07 11.67 4.25
C THR A 70 -9.11 12.07 5.37
N ASP A 71 -9.47 11.97 6.64
CA ASP A 71 -8.45 11.96 7.69
C ASP A 71 -7.93 10.52 7.84
N LEU A 72 -6.72 10.23 7.35
CA LEU A 72 -6.19 8.87 7.38
C LEU A 72 -5.89 8.41 8.81
N SER A 73 -5.56 9.32 9.73
CA SER A 73 -5.31 8.99 11.13
C SER A 73 -6.59 8.52 11.79
N ASP A 74 -7.71 9.24 11.59
CA ASP A 74 -9.03 8.83 12.08
C ASP A 74 -9.47 7.51 11.45
N LEU A 75 -9.37 7.38 10.12
CA LEU A 75 -9.80 6.19 9.39
C LEU A 75 -9.08 4.93 9.91
N ILE A 76 -7.78 5.02 10.14
CA ILE A 76 -6.99 3.87 10.58
C ILE A 76 -7.11 3.61 12.07
N PHE A 77 -7.32 4.65 12.88
CA PHE A 77 -7.67 4.45 14.28
C PHE A 77 -9.01 3.72 14.44
N GLU A 78 -10.03 4.09 13.65
CA GLU A 78 -11.31 3.37 13.59
C GLU A 78 -11.11 1.91 13.15
N LEU A 79 -10.29 1.69 12.10
CA LEU A 79 -9.95 0.34 11.65
C LEU A 79 -9.30 -0.48 12.79
N ASN A 80 -8.35 0.09 13.53
CA ASN A 80 -7.69 -0.62 14.63
C ASN A 80 -8.69 -1.07 15.69
N LYS A 81 -9.70 -0.24 16.01
CA LYS A 81 -10.79 -0.63 16.93
C LYS A 81 -11.60 -1.79 16.37
N VAL A 82 -11.99 -1.72 15.10
CA VAL A 82 -12.71 -2.83 14.43
C VAL A 82 -11.92 -4.14 14.49
N LEU A 83 -10.60 -4.09 14.27
CA LEU A 83 -9.76 -5.27 14.39
C LEU A 83 -9.72 -5.81 15.83
N CYS A 84 -9.58 -4.93 16.83
CA CYS A 84 -9.59 -5.33 18.24
C CYS A 84 -10.94 -5.93 18.67
N ASP A 85 -12.04 -5.41 18.14
CA ASP A 85 -13.41 -5.83 18.47
C ASP A 85 -13.89 -7.03 17.61
N SER A 86 -13.08 -7.48 16.64
CA SER A 86 -13.45 -8.55 15.69
C SER A 86 -13.57 -9.95 16.31
N GLY A 87 -13.08 -10.13 17.55
CA GLY A 87 -12.98 -11.43 18.20
C GLY A 87 -11.92 -12.36 17.61
N LEU A 88 -11.12 -11.89 16.64
CA LEU A 88 -9.96 -12.63 16.13
C LEU A 88 -8.83 -12.61 17.15
N ASN A 89 -8.17 -13.75 17.35
CA ASN A 89 -6.92 -13.78 18.10
C ASN A 89 -5.80 -13.21 17.23
N GLU A 90 -5.07 -12.20 17.73
CA GLU A 90 -3.92 -11.61 17.04
C GLU A 90 -4.18 -11.22 15.57
N PRO A 91 -5.11 -10.29 15.27
CA PRO A 91 -5.35 -9.79 13.91
C PRO A 91 -4.27 -8.78 13.50
N PHE A 92 -3.01 -9.13 13.71
CA PHE A 92 -1.88 -8.21 13.56
C PHE A 92 -1.46 -8.06 12.11
N MET A 93 -1.25 -6.81 11.67
CA MET A 93 -0.83 -6.51 10.30
C MET A 93 -0.11 -5.16 10.22
N THR A 94 0.73 -4.98 9.20
CA THR A 94 1.24 -3.67 8.80
C THR A 94 0.30 -3.03 7.78
N TYR A 95 0.45 -1.73 7.54
CA TYR A 95 -0.24 -1.06 6.46
C TYR A 95 0.58 0.07 5.84
N ALA A 96 0.28 0.35 4.58
CA ALA A 96 0.66 1.58 3.91
C ALA A 96 -0.50 2.04 3.02
N ILE A 97 -0.95 3.28 3.19
CA ILE A 97 -2.09 3.86 2.48
C ILE A 97 -1.72 5.22 1.91
N LEU A 98 -2.17 5.46 0.68
CA LEU A 98 -1.95 6.69 -0.07
C LEU A 98 -3.28 7.20 -0.61
N GLU A 99 -3.58 8.49 -0.38
CA GLU A 99 -4.70 9.19 -0.97
C GLU A 99 -4.21 10.33 -1.87
N ILE A 100 -4.74 10.36 -3.09
CA ILE A 100 -4.34 11.30 -4.15
C ILE A 100 -5.58 12.10 -4.61
N PRO A 101 -5.57 13.45 -4.54
CA PRO A 101 -6.66 14.26 -5.04
C PRO A 101 -6.77 14.21 -6.57
N LYS A 102 -8.00 14.17 -7.08
CA LYS A 102 -8.33 14.22 -8.51
C LYS A 102 -8.28 15.62 -9.11
N HIS A 103 -8.34 16.64 -8.25
CA HIS A 103 -8.15 18.03 -8.64
C HIS A 103 -6.65 18.37 -8.72
N SER A 104 -6.30 19.48 -9.37
CA SER A 104 -4.90 19.86 -9.68
C SER A 104 -4.01 20.19 -8.47
N SER A 105 -4.38 19.76 -7.26
CA SER A 105 -3.53 19.85 -6.07
C SER A 105 -2.39 18.84 -6.15
N LEU A 106 -1.20 19.23 -5.72
CA LEU A 106 -0.06 18.32 -5.52
C LEU A 106 0.07 17.88 -4.05
N MET A 107 -0.88 18.26 -3.20
CA MET A 107 -0.91 17.85 -1.79
C MET A 107 -1.48 16.44 -1.69
N TYR A 108 -0.58 15.47 -1.59
CA TYR A 108 -0.93 14.07 -1.38
C TYR A 108 -0.82 13.76 0.10
N GLN A 109 -1.55 12.74 0.55
CA GLN A 109 -1.44 12.29 1.92
C GLN A 109 -1.27 10.79 2.01
N PHE A 110 -0.50 10.37 2.99
CA PHE A 110 -0.26 8.97 3.23
C PHE A 110 -0.11 8.70 4.72
N SER A 111 -0.32 7.44 5.08
CA SER A 111 -0.13 6.93 6.42
C SER A 111 0.40 5.50 6.34
N SER A 112 1.29 5.14 7.25
CA SER A 112 1.86 3.80 7.34
C SER A 112 2.14 3.43 8.79
N MET A 113 2.10 2.13 9.08
CA MET A 113 2.57 1.56 10.33
C MET A 113 3.15 0.18 10.06
N GLY A 114 4.34 -0.08 10.57
CA GLY A 114 5.12 -1.27 10.27
C GLY A 114 6.14 -1.00 9.16
N ASP A 115 6.39 -2.00 8.32
CA ASP A 115 7.45 -1.97 7.30
C ASP A 115 6.91 -2.05 5.85
N SER A 116 5.60 -2.03 5.64
CA SER A 116 5.02 -1.75 4.33
C SER A 116 5.45 -0.36 3.83
N ARG A 117 5.86 -0.27 2.56
CA ARG A 117 6.49 0.95 2.00
C ARG A 117 5.66 1.63 0.93
N ILE A 118 5.81 2.96 0.85
CA ILE A 118 5.32 3.79 -0.26
C ILE A 118 6.50 4.48 -0.91
N TYR A 119 6.55 4.44 -2.24
CA TYR A 119 7.57 5.10 -3.03
C TYR A 119 6.94 6.07 -4.03
N ALA A 120 7.55 7.25 -4.18
CA ALA A 120 7.39 8.09 -5.36
C ALA A 120 8.33 7.59 -6.46
N VAL A 121 7.82 7.49 -7.68
CA VAL A 121 8.52 6.88 -8.81
C VAL A 121 8.65 7.89 -9.95
N SER A 122 9.88 8.14 -10.38
CA SER A 122 10.21 8.89 -11.59
C SER A 122 10.92 8.00 -12.61
N SER A 123 11.23 8.54 -13.80
CA SER A 123 12.05 7.80 -14.77
C SER A 123 13.51 7.66 -14.36
N GLN A 124 13.97 8.36 -13.32
CA GLN A 124 15.38 8.42 -12.92
C GLN A 124 15.63 7.85 -11.52
N TYR A 125 14.61 7.88 -10.64
CA TYR A 125 14.76 7.46 -9.25
C TYR A 125 13.46 6.87 -8.71
N VAL A 126 13.63 6.15 -7.60
CA VAL A 126 12.56 5.66 -6.74
C VAL A 126 12.88 6.18 -5.34
N LEU A 127 11.98 7.00 -4.78
CA LEU A 127 12.16 7.65 -3.50
C LEU A 127 11.16 7.07 -2.49
N GLN A 128 11.65 6.49 -1.40
CA GLN A 128 10.80 6.03 -0.31
C GLN A 128 10.21 7.23 0.45
N LEU A 129 8.89 7.21 0.64
CA LEU A 129 8.14 8.25 1.35
C LEU A 129 7.85 7.87 2.81
N THR A 130 7.67 6.59 3.08
CA THR A 130 7.42 6.07 4.43
C THR A 130 8.72 5.76 5.17
N LYS A 131 8.62 5.61 6.49
CA LYS A 131 9.71 5.13 7.34
C LYS A 131 9.27 3.83 8.02
N ASP A 132 10.11 2.81 7.94
CA ASP A 132 9.82 1.51 8.53
C ASP A 132 9.82 1.60 10.07
N ASP A 133 8.79 1.06 10.71
CA ASP A 133 8.71 0.87 12.17
C ASP A 133 9.38 -0.47 12.55
N SER A 134 10.62 -0.71 12.13
CA SER A 134 11.36 -1.95 12.41
C SER A 134 12.73 -1.68 13.04
N ILE A 135 13.23 -2.63 13.83
CA ILE A 135 14.61 -2.59 14.36
C ILE A 135 15.59 -3.20 13.35
N ASN A 136 15.13 -4.25 12.67
CA ASN A 136 15.80 -4.95 11.59
C ASN A 136 14.73 -5.65 10.74
N GLU A 137 15.15 -6.32 9.66
CA GLU A 137 14.28 -7.00 8.70
C GLU A 137 13.31 -8.03 9.31
N ASN A 138 13.54 -8.51 10.53
CA ASN A 138 12.72 -9.54 11.17
C ASN A 138 11.91 -9.03 12.37
N PHE A 139 11.99 -7.74 12.71
CA PHE A 139 11.38 -7.23 13.93
C PHE A 139 10.66 -5.90 13.74
N ILE A 140 9.34 -6.00 13.61
CA ILE A 140 8.41 -4.87 13.53
C ILE A 140 8.03 -4.42 14.94
N THR A 141 8.09 -3.10 15.18
CA THR A 141 7.82 -2.46 16.48
C THR A 141 6.40 -1.90 16.59
N LYS A 142 5.75 -1.59 15.46
CA LYS A 142 4.36 -1.12 15.40
C LYS A 142 3.58 -1.83 14.31
N TYR A 143 2.34 -2.21 14.63
CA TYR A 143 1.43 -2.91 13.73
C TYR A 143 -0.01 -2.76 14.27
N LEU A 144 -0.98 -2.86 13.38
CA LEU A 144 -2.41 -2.80 13.69
C LEU A 144 -2.90 -4.02 14.47
N GLY A 145 -4.12 -3.93 15.02
CA GLY A 145 -4.78 -4.99 15.77
C GLY A 145 -4.35 -5.04 17.24
N ARG A 146 -3.57 -4.05 17.70
CA ARG A 146 -3.14 -3.93 19.09
C ARG A 146 -4.12 -3.08 19.89
N PRO A 147 -4.61 -3.55 21.06
CA PRO A 147 -5.59 -2.82 21.88
C PRO A 147 -4.99 -1.59 22.58
N ASN A 148 -3.66 -1.50 22.66
CA ASN A 148 -2.96 -0.42 23.35
C ASN A 148 -2.56 0.76 22.43
N LEU A 149 -2.94 0.72 21.14
CA LEU A 149 -2.71 1.84 20.24
C LEU A 149 -3.72 2.96 20.51
N ILE A 150 -3.22 4.18 20.59
CA ILE A 150 -3.99 5.40 20.76
C ILE A 150 -4.01 6.20 19.46
N HIS A 151 -4.93 7.16 19.35
CA HIS A 151 -5.08 7.96 18.13
C HIS A 151 -3.77 8.64 17.66
N SER A 152 -2.95 9.13 18.59
CA SER A 152 -1.67 9.77 18.26
C SER A 152 -0.59 8.83 17.70
N ASP A 153 -0.80 7.51 17.76
CA ASP A 153 0.08 6.53 17.11
C ASP A 153 -0.12 6.50 15.58
N PHE A 154 -1.23 7.06 15.09
CA PHE A 154 -1.58 7.11 13.68
C PHE A 154 -1.26 8.50 13.12
N GLN A 155 -0.35 8.56 12.16
CA GLN A 155 0.08 9.83 11.57
C GLN A 155 -0.31 9.90 10.10
N THR A 156 -0.96 11.01 9.74
CA THR A 156 -1.18 11.41 8.35
C THR A 156 -0.08 12.38 7.96
N VAL A 157 0.72 12.00 6.98
CA VAL A 157 1.71 12.88 6.37
C VAL A 157 1.08 13.53 5.15
N GLN A 158 1.12 14.86 5.10
CA GLN A 158 0.73 15.63 3.91
C GLN A 158 1.97 16.23 3.27
N GLN A 159 2.15 16.01 1.97
CA GLN A 159 3.34 16.47 1.26
C GLN A 159 2.99 16.94 -0.15
N ASN A 160 3.68 17.97 -0.61
CA ASN A 160 3.67 18.38 -2.01
C ASN A 160 4.57 17.42 -2.81
N ILE A 161 3.96 16.58 -3.64
CA ILE A 161 4.67 15.57 -4.44
C ILE A 161 4.41 15.84 -5.91
N THR A 162 5.49 15.99 -6.68
CA THR A 162 5.43 16.33 -8.11
C THR A 162 5.30 15.11 -9.01
N GLU A 163 5.73 13.96 -8.49
CA GLU A 163 5.73 12.68 -9.15
C GLU A 163 4.30 12.22 -9.42
N LYS A 164 4.11 11.64 -10.60
CA LYS A 164 2.81 11.12 -11.03
C LYS A 164 2.68 9.62 -10.81
N ALA A 165 3.75 8.91 -10.44
CA ALA A 165 3.72 7.47 -10.24
C ALA A 165 4.12 7.10 -8.81
N PHE A 166 3.41 6.12 -8.26
CA PHE A 166 3.61 5.63 -6.90
C PHE A 166 3.60 4.12 -6.87
N LEU A 167 4.44 3.55 -6.02
CA LEU A 167 4.48 2.12 -5.71
C LEU A 167 4.27 1.94 -4.21
N LEU A 168 3.23 1.22 -3.83
CA LEU A 168 3.05 0.70 -2.48
C LEU A 168 3.42 -0.77 -2.52
N CYS A 169 4.21 -1.27 -1.58
CA CYS A 169 4.55 -2.69 -1.54
C CYS A 169 4.94 -3.22 -0.15
N THR A 170 4.68 -4.51 0.05
CA THR A 170 5.07 -5.27 1.26
C THR A 170 6.53 -5.69 1.19
N ASP A 171 7.05 -6.24 2.29
CA ASP A 171 8.45 -6.64 2.41
C ASP A 171 8.84 -7.75 1.43
N GLY A 172 7.99 -8.76 1.25
CA GLY A 172 8.20 -9.82 0.28
C GLY A 172 8.32 -9.28 -1.15
N PHE A 173 7.73 -8.14 -1.46
CA PHE A 173 7.90 -7.50 -2.77
C PHE A 173 9.18 -6.66 -2.85
N TYR A 174 9.43 -5.74 -1.91
CA TYR A 174 10.62 -4.88 -2.03
C TYR A 174 11.92 -5.66 -1.84
N SER A 175 11.95 -6.74 -1.05
CA SER A 175 13.11 -7.61 -0.94
C SER A 175 13.45 -8.27 -2.29
N VAL A 176 12.46 -8.58 -3.13
CA VAL A 176 12.72 -9.11 -4.48
C VAL A 176 13.26 -8.02 -5.39
N ILE A 177 12.66 -6.82 -5.42
CA ILE A 177 13.10 -5.77 -6.36
C ILE A 177 14.48 -5.19 -6.00
N GLU A 178 14.86 -5.18 -4.73
CA GLU A 178 16.19 -4.79 -4.25
C GLU A 178 17.27 -5.77 -4.71
N ASN A 179 16.94 -7.07 -4.80
CA ASN A 179 17.79 -8.11 -5.36
C ASN A 179 17.78 -8.14 -6.90
N GLU A 180 16.65 -7.77 -7.53
CA GLU A 180 16.41 -7.84 -8.97
C GLU A 180 16.41 -6.47 -9.65
N LYS A 181 17.38 -5.61 -9.29
CA LYS A 181 17.44 -4.19 -9.68
C LYS A 181 17.25 -3.96 -11.17
N LYS A 182 17.85 -4.78 -12.04
CA LYS A 182 17.73 -4.65 -13.50
C LYS A 182 16.28 -4.84 -13.97
N GLY A 183 15.60 -5.87 -13.48
CA GLY A 183 14.20 -6.12 -13.82
C GLY A 183 13.29 -5.00 -13.34
N PHE A 184 13.57 -4.46 -12.15
CA PHE A 184 12.83 -3.31 -11.62
C PHE A 184 13.06 -2.03 -12.44
N LEU A 185 14.29 -1.73 -12.84
CA LEU A 185 14.60 -0.58 -13.72
C LEU A 185 13.87 -0.65 -15.07
N GLU A 186 13.70 -1.85 -15.64
CA GLU A 186 12.89 -2.04 -16.86
C GLU A 186 11.42 -1.66 -16.65
N ILE A 187 10.87 -1.95 -15.47
CA ILE A 187 9.50 -1.55 -15.10
C ILE A 187 9.42 -0.03 -14.91
N ILE A 188 10.39 0.58 -14.23
CA ILE A 188 10.47 2.04 -14.08
C ILE A 188 10.53 2.73 -15.45
N GLY A 189 11.35 2.21 -16.37
CA GLY A 189 11.40 2.67 -17.76
C GLY A 189 10.06 2.54 -18.47
N ALA A 190 9.35 1.42 -18.29
CA ALA A 190 8.02 1.21 -18.88
C ALA A 190 6.96 2.20 -18.34
N ILE A 191 7.02 2.56 -17.05
CA ILE A 191 6.16 3.59 -16.44
C ILE A 191 6.42 4.94 -17.11
N GLY A 192 7.68 5.34 -17.27
CA GLY A 192 8.06 6.59 -17.93
C GLY A 192 7.60 6.65 -19.38
N LEU A 193 7.66 5.52 -20.10
CA LEU A 193 7.22 5.39 -21.48
C LEU A 193 5.70 5.18 -21.64
N LYS A 194 4.90 5.31 -20.55
CA LYS A 194 3.44 5.09 -20.53
C LYS A 194 3.02 3.71 -21.09
N LYS A 195 3.89 2.71 -20.99
CA LYS A 195 3.76 1.36 -21.57
C LYS A 195 2.99 0.39 -20.64
N TRP A 196 1.79 0.79 -20.23
CA TRP A 196 1.07 0.16 -19.11
C TRP A 196 0.75 -1.32 -19.30
N TYR A 197 0.41 -1.73 -20.52
CA TYR A 197 0.10 -3.13 -20.84
C TYR A 197 1.27 -4.10 -20.59
N TYR A 198 2.51 -3.62 -20.61
CA TYR A 198 3.69 -4.43 -20.32
C TYR A 198 3.94 -4.59 -18.82
N ILE A 199 3.50 -3.62 -18.01
CA ILE A 199 3.94 -3.52 -16.61
C ILE A 199 3.49 -4.73 -15.81
N LYS A 200 2.21 -5.11 -15.89
CA LYS A 200 1.71 -6.26 -15.13
C LYS A 200 2.47 -7.54 -15.48
N ASN A 201 2.64 -7.82 -16.77
CA ASN A 201 3.37 -9.01 -17.22
C ASN A 201 4.84 -8.99 -16.78
N ARG A 202 5.47 -7.82 -16.67
CA ARG A 202 6.84 -7.68 -16.17
C ARG A 202 6.90 -7.83 -14.65
N MET A 203 5.94 -7.29 -13.90
CA MET A 203 5.81 -7.51 -12.46
C MET A 203 5.61 -9.00 -12.14
N ASP A 204 4.71 -9.68 -12.86
CA ASP A 204 4.46 -11.12 -12.69
C ASP A 204 5.76 -11.93 -12.94
N LYS A 205 6.52 -11.61 -13.99
CA LYS A 205 7.81 -12.25 -14.28
C LYS A 205 8.90 -11.91 -13.26
N LEU A 206 8.87 -10.70 -12.70
CA LEU A 206 9.83 -10.27 -11.68
C LEU A 206 9.63 -11.05 -10.37
N MET A 207 8.39 -11.41 -10.05
CA MET A 207 8.04 -12.11 -8.82
C MET A 207 8.08 -13.64 -8.96
N LEU A 208 7.90 -14.16 -10.17
CA LEU A 208 7.80 -15.60 -10.43
C LEU A 208 8.97 -16.40 -9.82
N ASN A 209 8.63 -17.26 -8.84
CA ASN A 209 9.55 -18.15 -8.12
C ASN A 209 10.72 -17.41 -7.41
N LYS A 210 10.51 -16.16 -7.00
CA LYS A 210 11.55 -15.33 -6.36
C LYS A 210 11.18 -14.83 -4.97
N ASN A 211 9.90 -14.78 -4.61
CA ASN A 211 9.45 -14.33 -3.30
C ASN A 211 9.35 -15.49 -2.31
N ASN A 212 10.08 -15.40 -1.19
CA ASN A 212 9.96 -16.36 -0.09
C ASN A 212 8.79 -16.03 0.84
N ASP A 213 8.49 -14.74 1.00
CA ASP A 213 7.32 -14.22 1.71
C ASP A 213 6.19 -13.86 0.74
N ASP A 214 5.00 -13.60 1.30
CA ASP A 214 3.91 -12.98 0.55
C ASP A 214 4.37 -11.62 0.01
N ALA A 215 4.12 -11.39 -1.27
CA ALA A 215 4.63 -10.23 -1.98
C ALA A 215 3.46 -9.50 -2.65
N THR A 216 3.20 -8.28 -2.22
CA THR A 216 2.05 -7.51 -2.69
C THR A 216 2.47 -6.11 -3.08
N TYR A 217 1.85 -5.60 -4.15
CA TYR A 217 2.06 -4.25 -4.61
C TYR A 217 0.80 -3.58 -5.17
N VAL A 218 0.78 -2.26 -5.05
CA VAL A 218 -0.06 -1.36 -5.84
C VAL A 218 0.86 -0.39 -6.57
N LEU A 219 0.85 -0.43 -7.89
CA LEU A 219 1.49 0.58 -8.72
C LEU A 219 0.41 1.47 -9.34
N VAL A 220 0.50 2.77 -9.14
CA VAL A 220 -0.41 3.75 -9.75
C VAL A 220 0.37 4.79 -10.54
N ARG A 221 -0.23 5.27 -11.63
CA ARG A 221 0.19 6.46 -12.35
C ARG A 221 -1.01 7.37 -12.57
N ILE A 222 -0.88 8.62 -12.14
CA ILE A 222 -1.83 9.70 -12.35
C ILE A 222 -1.62 10.29 -13.74
N GLU A 223 -2.73 10.46 -14.46
CA GLU A 223 -2.77 11.07 -15.78
C GLU A 223 -3.62 12.33 -15.70
N ASP A 224 -3.05 13.46 -16.11
CA ASP A 224 -3.84 14.68 -16.27
C ASP A 224 -4.71 14.55 -17.52
N SER A 225 -5.84 15.27 -17.57
CA SER A 225 -6.79 15.15 -18.69
C SER A 225 -6.22 15.52 -20.09
N ASN A 226 -4.97 16.01 -20.16
CA ASN A 226 -4.25 16.39 -21.38
C ASN A 226 -3.00 15.53 -21.65
N ASP A 227 -2.76 14.47 -20.87
CA ASP A 227 -1.62 13.53 -20.99
C ASP A 227 -1.89 12.35 -21.95
#